data_AF-A0A8J2KZF6-F1
#
_entry.id   AF-A0A8J2KZF6-F1
#
_cell.length_a   1.000
_cell.length_b   1.000
_cell.length_c   1.000
_cell.angle_alpha   90.00
_cell.angle_beta   90.00
_cell.angle_gamma   90.00
#
_symmetry.space_group_name_H-M   'P 1'
#
loop_
_entity.id
_entity.type
_entity.pdbx_description
1 polymer ?
#
loop_
_entity_poly.entity_id
_entity_poly.type
_entity_poly.pdbx_seq_one_letter_code
_entity_poly.pdbx_strand_id
1 'polypeptide(L)' 'MRGFVILLIVTLLNFSVDQSLGKAICMCSPKVSGEPICGSDFKEYANSCMFQCGQYYDTYLVEVERDQKGECPLNDVRL' A
#
# COMPACT_ATOMS: atom_id res chain seq x y z
N MET A 1 33.88 -9.53 -29.65
CA MET A 1 32.66 -8.94 -30.27
C MET A 1 31.47 -9.90 -30.26
N ARG A 2 31.59 -11.13 -30.77
CA ARG A 2 30.47 -12.11 -30.80
C ARG A 2 29.90 -12.50 -29.43
N GLY A 3 30.76 -12.73 -28.42
CA GLY A 3 30.31 -13.08 -27.07
C GLY A 3 29.54 -11.97 -26.33
N PHE A 4 29.92 -10.71 -26.55
CA PHE A 4 29.22 -9.55 -25.98
C PHE A 4 27.82 -9.36 -26.58
N VAL A 5 27.68 -9.61 -27.89
CA VAL A 5 26.39 -9.53 -28.58
C VAL A 5 25.43 -10.61 -28.10
N ILE A 6 25.91 -11.84 -27.85
CA ILE A 6 25.10 -12.94 -27.30
C ILE A 6 24.60 -12.60 -25.89
N LEU A 7 25.43 -12.02 -25.03
CA LEU A 7 25.02 -11.57 -23.68
C LEU A 7 23.93 -10.50 -23.72
N LEU A 8 24.03 -9.51 -24.61
CA LEU A 8 23.01 -8.48 -24.80
C LEU A 8 21.69 -9.06 -25.33
N ILE A 9 21.75 -9.97 -26.30
CA ILE A 9 20.57 -10.66 -26.84
C ILE A 9 19.92 -11.51 -25.75
N VAL A 10 20.69 -12.25 -24.95
CA VAL A 10 20.17 -13.04 -23.83
C VAL A 10 19.48 -12.13 -22.81
N THR A 11 20.02 -10.96 -22.46
CA THR A 11 19.33 -10.02 -21.55
C THR A 11 18.06 -9.41 -22.14
N LEU A 12 18.02 -9.15 -23.45
CA LEU A 12 16.83 -8.63 -24.14
C LEU A 12 15.74 -9.69 -24.32
N LEU A 13 16.13 -10.96 -24.51
CA LEU A 13 15.21 -12.10 -24.61
C LEU A 13 14.77 -12.65 -23.24
N ASN A 14 15.51 -12.35 -22.17
CA ASN A 14 15.15 -12.65 -20.79
C ASN A 14 14.56 -11.43 -20.04
N PHE A 15 14.13 -10.37 -20.74
CA PHE A 15 13.48 -9.20 -20.15
C PHE A 15 12.02 -9.47 -19.77
N SER A 16 11.81 -10.51 -18.98
CA SER A 16 10.62 -10.73 -18.18
C SER A 16 11.09 -11.08 -16.78
N VAL A 17 11.95 -10.23 -16.21
CA VAL A 17 12.11 -10.20 -14.76
C VAL A 17 10.80 -9.64 -14.23
N ASP A 18 9.84 -10.54 -14.01
CA ASP A 18 8.64 -10.23 -13.25
C ASP A 18 9.09 -9.99 -11.82
N GLN A 19 9.38 -8.73 -11.50
CA GLN A 19 9.63 -8.29 -10.14
C GLN A 19 8.30 -8.20 -9.40
N SER A 20 7.55 -9.31 -9.33
CA SER A 20 6.58 -9.51 -8.25
C SER A 20 7.37 -9.88 -6.99
N LEU A 21 8.22 -8.94 -6.55
CA LEU A 21 8.80 -8.93 -5.22
C LEU A 21 7.64 -9.11 -4.25
N GLY A 22 7.61 -10.25 -3.55
CA GLY A 22 6.47 -10.74 -2.80
C GLY A 22 5.76 -9.62 -2.04
N LYS A 23 4.58 -9.22 -2.54
CA LYS A 23 3.69 -8.30 -1.84
C LYS A 23 3.32 -8.99 -0.53
N ALA A 24 3.75 -8.44 0.61
CA ALA A 24 3.48 -9.04 1.89
C ALA A 24 1.98 -9.13 2.14
N ILE A 25 1.42 -10.33 2.11
CA ILE A 25 0.00 -10.50 2.34
C ILE A 25 -0.28 -10.24 3.82
N CYS A 26 -1.00 -9.17 4.12
CA CYS A 26 -1.53 -8.95 5.45
C CYS A 26 -2.76 -9.85 5.67
N MET A 27 -2.68 -10.73 6.65
CA MET A 27 -3.83 -11.52 7.09
C MET A 27 -4.49 -10.83 8.29
N CYS A 28 -5.56 -10.09 8.04
CA CYS A 28 -6.39 -9.48 9.07
C CYS A 28 -7.78 -10.10 9.06
N SER A 29 -8.35 -10.31 10.25
CA SER A 29 -9.77 -10.66 10.34
C SER A 29 -10.62 -9.48 9.85
N PRO A 30 -11.70 -9.71 9.08
CA PRO A 30 -12.64 -8.65 8.71
C PRO A 30 -13.47 -8.17 9.91
N LYS A 31 -13.32 -8.79 11.08
CA LYS A 31 -14.05 -8.39 12.28
C LYS A 31 -13.68 -6.96 12.68
N VAL A 32 -14.70 -6.11 12.74
CA VAL A 32 -14.62 -4.77 13.31
C VAL A 32 -14.69 -4.96 14.83
N SER A 33 -13.55 -4.87 15.49
CA SER A 33 -13.47 -4.88 16.96
C SER A 33 -12.80 -3.58 17.38
N GLY A 34 -13.60 -2.64 17.89
CA GLY A 34 -13.16 -1.29 18.25
C GLY A 34 -13.69 -0.23 17.30
N GLU A 35 -13.29 1.01 17.56
CA GLU A 35 -13.60 2.14 16.69
C GLU A 35 -12.67 2.12 15.46
N PRO A 36 -13.20 2.45 14.27
CA PRO A 36 -12.39 2.54 13.07
C PRO A 36 -11.36 3.68 13.14
N ILE A 37 -10.22 3.48 12.49
CA ILE A 37 -9.08 4.41 12.51
C ILE A 37 -9.08 5.25 11.24
N CYS A 38 -8.91 6.56 11.37
CA CYS A 38 -8.74 7.47 10.23
C CYS A 38 -7.28 7.60 9.86
N GLY A 39 -6.94 7.29 8.61
CA GLY A 39 -5.59 7.45 8.07
C GLY A 39 -5.36 8.83 7.46
N SER A 40 -4.10 9.27 7.48
CA SER A 40 -3.63 10.47 6.75
C SER A 40 -3.79 10.37 5.23
N ASP A 41 -4.07 9.18 4.71
CA ASP A 41 -4.40 8.91 3.31
C ASP A 41 -5.92 9.06 3.01
N PHE A 42 -6.66 9.62 3.97
CA PHE A 42 -8.11 9.85 3.90
C PHE A 42 -8.93 8.56 3.77
N LYS A 43 -8.38 7.43 4.23
CA LYS A 43 -9.08 6.16 4.33
C LYS A 43 -9.43 5.82 5.77
N GLU A 44 -10.58 5.18 5.93
CA GLU A 44 -11.01 4.62 7.21
C GLU A 44 -10.66 3.13 7.26
N TYR A 45 -9.96 2.73 8.32
CA TYR A 45 -9.50 1.36 8.54
C TYR A 45 -10.38 0.68 9.59
N ALA A 46 -10.97 -0.45 9.18
CA ALA A 46 -11.96 -1.19 9.97
C ALA A 46 -11.47 -1.72 11.32
N ASN A 47 -10.15 -1.89 11.47
CA ASN A 47 -9.51 -2.26 12.73
C ASN A 47 -8.00 -1.91 12.69
N SER A 48 -7.35 -2.02 13.85
CA SER A 48 -5.92 -1.75 14.01
C SER A 48 -5.02 -2.64 13.14
N CYS A 49 -5.39 -3.90 12.89
CA CYS A 49 -4.63 -4.78 12.00
C CYS A 49 -4.60 -4.24 10.57
N MET A 50 -5.76 -3.82 10.04
CA MET A 50 -5.85 -3.24 8.70
C MET A 50 -5.07 -1.93 8.62
N PHE A 51 -5.11 -1.10 9.65
CA PHE A 51 -4.34 0.15 9.71
C PHE A 51 -2.83 -0.11 9.70
N GLN A 52 -2.35 -1.00 10.58
CA GLN A 52 -0.93 -1.41 10.62
C GLN A 52 -0.48 -2.08 9.31
N CYS A 53 -1.37 -2.82 8.64
CA CYS A 53 -1.10 -3.31 7.30
C CYS A 53 -0.90 -2.17 6.30
N GLY A 54 -1.74 -1.13 6.36
CA GLY A 54 -1.53 0.10 5.59
C GLY A 54 -0.13 0.69 5.84
N GLN A 55 0.29 0.77 7.10
CA GLN A 55 1.60 1.30 7.48
C GLN A 55 2.79 0.47 6.96
N TYR A 56 2.59 -0.84 6.78
CA TYR A 56 3.60 -1.69 6.14
C TYR A 56 3.87 -1.27 4.69
N TYR A 57 2.85 -0.80 3.97
CA TYR A 57 2.95 -0.36 2.59
C TYR A 57 3.27 1.13 2.45
N ASP A 58 2.82 1.93 3.41
CA ASP A 58 3.03 3.36 3.46
C ASP A 58 3.46 3.78 4.86
N THR A 59 4.76 3.93 5.05
CA THR A 59 5.35 4.33 6.33
C THR A 59 4.97 5.75 6.77
N TYR A 60 4.38 6.56 5.89
CA TYR A 60 3.86 7.89 6.21
C TYR A 60 2.39 7.88 6.63
N LEU A 61 1.73 6.72 6.56
CA LEU A 61 0.38 6.55 7.06
C LEU A 61 0.37 6.72 8.57
N VAL A 62 -0.31 7.75 9.04
CA VAL A 62 -0.52 8.04 10.46
C VAL A 62 -2.00 8.16 10.75
N GLU A 63 -2.37 7.90 12.01
CA GLU A 63 -3.72 8.13 12.47
C GLU A 63 -3.98 9.64 12.54
N VAL A 64 -5.13 10.06 12.03
CA VAL A 64 -5.58 11.46 12.08
C VAL A 64 -6.86 11.55 12.88
N GLU A 65 -7.04 12.69 13.54
CA GLU A 65 -8.27 12.98 14.27
C GLU A 65 -9.45 13.10 13.30
N ARG A 66 -10.61 12.66 13.78
CA ARG A 66 -11.89 12.89 13.10
C ARG A 66 -12.21 14.39 13.10
N ASP A 67 -12.97 14.83 12.10
CA ASP A 67 -13.35 16.23 11.99
C ASP A 67 -14.34 16.67 13.10
N GLN A 68 -14.79 17.93 13.05
CA GLN A 68 -15.76 18.47 14.02
C GLN A 68 -17.10 17.72 14.05
N LYS A 69 -17.43 16.96 13.01
CA LYS A 69 -18.65 16.15 12.92
C LYS A 69 -18.40 14.70 13.35
N GLY A 70 -17.16 14.31 13.64
CA GLY A 70 -16.75 12.93 13.90
C GLY A 70 -16.53 12.11 12.63
N GLU A 71 -16.45 12.76 11.47
CA GLU A 71 -16.25 12.11 10.17
C GLU A 71 -14.75 11.95 9.89
N CYS A 72 -14.40 10.92 9.11
CA CYS A 72 -13.04 10.77 8.61
C CYS A 72 -12.75 11.88 7.59
N PRO A 73 -11.65 12.63 7.71
CA PRO A 73 -11.31 13.66 6.73
C PRO A 73 -11.27 13.06 5.33
N LEU A 74 -11.96 13.67 4.37
CA LEU A 74 -11.89 13.30 2.97
C LEU A 74 -10.91 14.24 2.25
N ASN A 75 -10.21 13.71 1.25
CA ASN A 75 -9.48 14.56 0.31
C ASN A 75 -10.49 15.27 -0.60
N ASP A 76 -10.99 16.42 -0.16
CA ASP A 76 -11.87 17.26 -0.96
C ASP A 76 -11.04 18.00 -2.01
N VAL A 77 -10.61 17.28 -3.06
CA VAL A 77 -10.11 17.90 -4.29
C VAL A 77 -11.32 18.46 -5.04
N ARG A 78 -11.90 19.54 -4.52
CA ARG A 78 -12.88 20.34 -5.27
C ARG A 78 -12.15 21.09 -6.37
N LEU A 79 -12.22 20.55 -7.58
CA LEU A 79 -12.05 21.28 -8.83
C LEU A 79 -13.20 22.29 -9.01
#